data_AF-A0A3C1B2Z2-F1
#
_entry.id   AF-A0A3C1B2Z2-F1
#
_cell.length_a   1.000
_cell.length_b   1.000
_cell.length_c   1.000
_cell.angle_alpha   90.00
_cell.angle_beta   90.00
_cell.angle_gamma   90.00
#
_symmetry.space_group_name_H-M   'P 1'
#
loop_
_entity.id
_entity.type
_entity.pdbx_description
1 polymer ?
#
loop_
_entity_poly.entity_id
_entity_poly.type
_entity_poly.pdbx_seq_one_letter_code
_entity_poly.pdbx_strand_id
1 'polypeptide(L)'
;MSVSKVPVAAGARNKSYYHFFEREMAEVPAEKLEFLKDPWQNDGNGQEIADINRIFDDGYLPGETGLFTLKQGGFLVTNLTRFEGSKGAMLQWFFGWHGLDPLRYSIWDPYDHYGLRISDEDRSYILDPGTDIPDKCRGVTHIVNESLIPGTEPAEITIHFENPAKMGLNTEKTMTPACSFLVTANADMGLPIVMLHTARDTEYGCELRSRFWIGYHIIQGVAQCLIPPEAHAQVKPLLSALLEHNFSEFTNLAAILPKLYAEEKNNWAD
;
A
#
# COMPACT_ATOMS: atom_id res chain seq x y z
N MET A 1 -3.94 27.17 -4.71
CA MET A 1 -5.07 27.03 -3.76
C MET A 1 -4.55 26.24 -2.57
N SER A 2 -4.94 26.56 -1.33
CA SER A 2 -4.61 25.69 -0.19
C SER A 2 -5.29 24.34 -0.40
N VAL A 3 -4.52 23.25 -0.40
CA VAL A 3 -5.06 21.89 -0.46
C VAL A 3 -5.90 21.66 0.80
N SER A 4 -7.15 21.22 0.63
CA SER A 4 -8.06 20.88 1.73
C SER A 4 -8.13 19.38 1.91
N LYS A 5 -8.42 18.93 3.13
CA LYS A 5 -8.72 17.53 3.39
C LYS A 5 -9.97 17.06 2.62
N VAL A 6 -10.01 15.78 2.30
CA VAL A 6 -11.13 15.15 1.60
C VAL A 6 -12.44 15.28 2.39
N PRO A 7 -13.60 15.27 1.72
CA PRO A 7 -14.88 15.19 2.43
C PRO A 7 -15.01 13.86 3.17
N VAL A 8 -15.65 13.88 4.35
CA VAL A 8 -15.94 12.68 5.15
C VAL A 8 -17.44 12.47 5.30
N ALA A 9 -17.85 11.21 5.48
CA ALA A 9 -19.25 10.85 5.65
C ALA A 9 -19.91 11.49 6.89
N ALA A 10 -21.23 11.61 6.86
CA ALA A 10 -22.00 12.06 8.02
C ALA A 10 -21.74 11.15 9.23
N GLY A 11 -21.54 11.75 10.42
CA GLY A 11 -21.23 11.02 11.64
C GLY A 11 -19.75 10.65 11.82
N ALA A 12 -18.89 10.89 10.82
CA ALA A 12 -17.43 10.67 10.93
C ALA A 12 -16.83 11.35 12.18
N ARG A 13 -17.30 12.57 12.51
CA ARG A 13 -16.86 13.35 13.68
C ARG A 13 -17.10 12.68 15.04
N ASN A 14 -17.98 11.67 15.10
CA ASN A 14 -18.31 10.96 16.33
C ASN A 14 -17.46 9.71 16.54
N LYS A 15 -16.66 9.30 15.54
CA LYS A 15 -15.79 8.12 15.63
C LYS A 15 -14.61 8.41 16.56
N SER A 16 -14.21 7.44 17.38
CA SER A 16 -13.09 7.56 18.32
C SER A 16 -11.79 7.99 17.62
N TYR A 17 -11.58 7.48 16.41
CA TYR A 17 -10.41 7.73 15.59
C TYR A 17 -10.47 9.01 14.75
N TYR A 18 -11.55 9.81 14.80
CA TYR A 18 -11.69 11.02 13.97
C TYR A 18 -10.57 12.04 14.22
N HIS A 19 -10.05 12.11 15.44
CA HIS A 19 -8.95 13.01 15.78
C HIS A 19 -7.66 12.70 14.99
N PHE A 20 -7.47 11.48 14.48
CA PHE A 20 -6.36 11.17 13.58
C PHE A 20 -6.51 11.80 12.20
N PHE A 21 -7.75 12.01 11.73
CA PHE A 21 -8.05 12.70 10.48
C PHE A 21 -7.86 14.22 10.62
N GLU A 22 -8.11 14.78 11.81
CA GLU A 22 -7.97 16.23 12.05
C GLU A 22 -6.52 16.72 12.15
N ARG A 23 -5.58 15.84 12.50
CA ARG A 23 -4.15 16.16 12.54
C ARG A 23 -3.61 16.50 11.15
N GLU A 24 -2.62 17.38 11.06
CA GLU A 24 -1.81 17.51 9.85
C GLU A 24 -1.02 16.21 9.57
N MET A 25 -0.76 15.92 8.30
CA MET A 25 0.09 14.78 7.96
C MET A 25 1.52 15.01 8.47
N ALA A 26 2.21 13.92 8.78
CA ALA A 26 3.64 13.98 9.00
C ALA A 26 4.35 14.49 7.72
N GLU A 27 5.34 15.36 7.91
CA GLU A 27 6.14 15.88 6.80
C GLU A 27 6.94 14.75 6.14
N VAL A 28 6.86 14.66 4.81
CA VAL A 28 7.70 13.75 4.03
C VAL A 28 9.18 14.13 4.23
N PRO A 29 10.07 13.17 4.56
CA PRO A 29 11.48 13.46 4.77
C PRO A 29 12.11 14.19 3.58
N ALA A 30 12.94 15.20 3.86
CA ALA A 30 13.53 16.07 2.84
C ALA A 30 14.35 15.29 1.80
N GLU A 31 15.02 14.21 2.21
CA GLU A 31 15.77 13.33 1.31
C GLU A 31 14.88 12.59 0.31
N LYS A 32 13.62 12.29 0.67
CA LYS A 32 12.64 11.69 -0.23
C LYS A 32 12.14 12.72 -1.25
N LEU A 33 11.89 13.95 -0.81
CA LEU A 33 11.52 15.06 -1.71
C LEU A 33 12.66 15.42 -2.67
N GLU A 34 13.91 15.38 -2.21
CA GLU A 34 15.07 15.56 -3.07
C GLU A 34 15.18 14.43 -4.10
N PHE A 35 14.98 13.17 -3.68
CA PHE A 35 15.01 12.01 -4.55
C PHE A 35 13.96 12.08 -5.67
N LEU A 36 12.76 12.63 -5.41
CA LEU A 36 11.70 12.79 -6.41
C LEU A 36 12.08 13.69 -7.60
N LYS A 37 13.15 14.50 -7.49
CA LYS A 37 13.63 15.31 -8.61
C LYS A 37 14.23 14.48 -9.74
N ASP A 38 14.82 13.33 -9.42
CA ASP A 38 15.35 12.36 -10.39
C ASP A 38 15.17 10.91 -9.89
N PRO A 39 13.93 10.39 -9.88
CA PRO A 39 13.61 9.13 -9.23
C PRO A 39 13.88 7.91 -10.12
N TRP A 40 14.16 8.13 -11.41
CA TRP A 40 14.42 7.07 -12.38
C TRP A 40 15.79 6.45 -12.18
N GLN A 41 15.81 5.15 -11.95
CA GLN A 41 17.02 4.37 -11.77
C GLN A 41 17.39 3.67 -13.09
N ASN A 42 18.62 3.15 -13.17
CA ASN A 42 19.16 2.49 -14.36
C ASN A 42 18.18 1.44 -14.94
N ASP A 43 17.88 1.56 -16.23
CA ASP A 43 16.97 0.65 -16.95
C ASP A 43 17.40 -0.82 -16.81
N GLY A 44 16.44 -1.69 -16.49
CA GLY A 44 16.67 -3.14 -16.40
C GLY A 44 17.30 -3.64 -15.10
N ASN A 45 17.47 -2.79 -14.08
CA ASN A 45 17.92 -3.21 -12.75
C ASN A 45 16.79 -3.34 -11.72
N GLY A 46 15.54 -3.04 -12.10
CA GLY A 46 14.38 -3.26 -11.25
C GLY A 46 14.14 -4.74 -10.98
N GLN A 47 13.54 -5.06 -9.83
CA GLN A 47 13.10 -6.42 -9.51
C GLN A 47 12.01 -6.85 -10.50
N GLU A 48 12.29 -7.82 -11.36
CA GLU A 48 11.28 -8.41 -12.24
C GLU A 48 10.22 -9.14 -11.42
N ILE A 49 8.96 -9.16 -11.88
CA ILE A 49 7.87 -9.85 -11.17
C ILE A 49 8.11 -11.36 -11.06
N ALA A 50 8.82 -11.96 -12.02
CA ALA A 50 9.24 -13.37 -11.95
C ALA A 50 10.16 -13.64 -10.74
N ASP A 51 10.85 -12.62 -10.26
CA ASP A 51 11.75 -12.66 -9.10
C ASP A 51 11.07 -12.13 -7.82
N ILE A 52 9.73 -12.15 -7.73
CA ILE A 52 8.96 -11.60 -6.60
C ILE A 52 9.47 -12.11 -5.23
N ASN A 53 9.90 -13.37 -5.17
CA ASN A 53 10.40 -14.01 -3.94
C ASN A 53 11.75 -13.50 -3.45
N ARG A 54 12.51 -12.77 -4.28
CA ARG A 54 13.74 -12.10 -3.84
C ARG A 54 13.49 -11.04 -2.78
N ILE A 55 12.23 -10.62 -2.59
CA ILE A 55 11.85 -9.76 -1.47
C ILE A 55 12.22 -10.39 -0.11
N PHE A 56 12.35 -11.72 -0.03
CA PHE A 56 12.76 -12.43 1.19
C PHE A 56 14.27 -12.64 1.33
N ASP A 57 15.08 -12.18 0.37
CA ASP A 57 16.54 -12.26 0.44
C ASP A 57 17.06 -11.40 1.62
N ASP A 58 18.16 -11.83 2.23
CA ASP A 58 18.82 -11.09 3.31
C ASP A 58 19.32 -9.73 2.81
N GLY A 59 19.26 -8.72 3.68
CA GLY A 59 19.72 -7.36 3.35
C GLY A 59 18.76 -6.61 2.43
N TYR A 60 19.28 -5.82 1.50
CA TYR A 60 18.49 -4.97 0.61
C TYR A 60 18.70 -5.38 -0.83
N LEU A 61 17.62 -5.35 -1.61
CA LEU A 61 17.72 -5.49 -3.05
C LEU A 61 18.27 -4.18 -3.64
N PRO A 62 18.93 -4.21 -4.82
CA PRO A 62 19.21 -3.00 -5.56
C PRO A 62 17.92 -2.22 -5.80
N GLY A 63 17.92 -0.92 -5.45
CA GLY A 63 16.75 -0.08 -5.71
C GLY A 63 15.57 -0.30 -4.77
N GLU A 64 15.79 -0.18 -3.45
CA GLU A 64 14.68 -0.22 -2.47
C GLU A 64 13.72 0.98 -2.59
N THR A 65 14.18 2.06 -3.22
CA THR A 65 13.38 3.24 -3.55
C THR A 65 13.74 3.71 -4.96
N GLY A 66 12.74 4.00 -5.80
CA GLY A 66 12.95 4.43 -7.19
C GLY A 66 11.95 3.89 -8.21
N LEU A 67 12.10 4.39 -9.43
CA LEU A 67 11.33 4.00 -10.62
C LEU A 67 12.23 3.25 -11.60
N PHE A 68 11.71 2.16 -12.18
CA PHE A 68 12.47 1.32 -13.10
C PHE A 68 11.65 0.96 -14.32
N THR A 69 12.28 0.97 -15.49
CA THR A 69 11.79 0.24 -16.66
C THR A 69 12.17 -1.23 -16.54
N LEU A 70 11.20 -2.14 -16.69
CA LEU A 70 11.42 -3.58 -16.61
C LEU A 70 11.76 -4.17 -17.98
N LYS A 71 12.57 -5.24 -18.02
CA LYS A 71 13.03 -5.86 -19.27
C LYS A 71 11.88 -6.54 -20.02
N GLN A 72 10.90 -7.06 -19.29
CA GLN A 72 9.74 -7.77 -19.85
C GLN A 72 8.59 -6.82 -20.25
N GLY A 73 8.80 -5.50 -20.13
CA GLY A 73 7.78 -4.48 -20.34
C GLY A 73 7.20 -3.96 -19.03
N GLY A 74 6.42 -2.87 -19.09
CA GLY A 74 5.93 -2.19 -17.89
C GLY A 74 7.02 -1.56 -17.02
N PHE A 75 6.67 -1.27 -15.78
CA PHE A 75 7.50 -0.51 -14.86
C PHE A 75 7.44 -1.07 -13.44
N LEU A 76 8.42 -0.70 -12.62
CA LEU A 76 8.40 -0.96 -11.19
C LEU A 76 8.53 0.35 -10.42
N VAL A 77 7.64 0.55 -9.45
CA VAL A 77 7.77 1.57 -8.40
C VAL A 77 8.17 0.89 -7.10
N THR A 78 9.20 1.40 -6.45
CA THR A 78 9.70 0.89 -5.17
C THR A 78 9.79 2.00 -4.13
N ASN A 79 9.48 1.67 -2.90
CA ASN A 79 9.66 2.58 -1.76
C ASN A 79 10.03 1.78 -0.52
N LEU A 80 10.98 2.32 0.25
CA LEU A 80 11.27 1.90 1.61
C LEU A 80 10.88 3.00 2.60
N THR A 81 10.08 2.64 3.61
CA THR A 81 9.65 3.54 4.67
C THR A 81 9.94 2.93 6.03
N ARG A 82 10.54 3.72 6.93
CA ARG A 82 10.79 3.31 8.32
C ARG A 82 9.56 3.58 9.15
N PHE A 83 9.17 2.59 9.95
CA PHE A 83 8.07 2.66 10.90
C PHE A 83 8.64 2.57 12.32
N GLU A 84 9.20 3.68 12.80
CA GLU A 84 9.79 3.75 14.14
C GLU A 84 8.74 3.46 15.22
N GLY A 85 9.09 2.63 16.20
CA GLY A 85 8.20 2.21 17.28
C GLY A 85 7.06 1.27 16.87
N SER A 86 6.92 0.93 15.58
CA SER A 86 5.92 -0.04 15.11
C SER A 86 6.51 -1.44 14.90
N LYS A 87 5.63 -2.43 14.73
CA LYS A 87 6.00 -3.80 14.35
C LYS A 87 5.15 -4.24 13.16
N GLY A 88 5.62 -5.23 12.39
CA GLY A 88 4.88 -5.80 11.26
C GLY A 88 3.47 -6.24 11.64
N ALA A 89 3.27 -6.76 12.84
CA ALA A 89 1.95 -7.11 13.36
C ALA A 89 0.96 -5.93 13.42
N MET A 90 1.43 -4.70 13.66
CA MET A 90 0.58 -3.50 13.65
C MET A 90 0.16 -3.12 12.23
N LEU A 91 1.07 -3.25 11.26
CA LEU A 91 0.75 -3.09 9.84
C LEU A 91 -0.26 -4.16 9.39
N GLN A 92 -0.06 -5.41 9.80
CA GLN A 92 -0.97 -6.50 9.45
C GLN A 92 -2.37 -6.27 10.01
N TRP A 93 -2.46 -5.78 11.25
CA TRP A 93 -3.72 -5.33 11.83
C TRP A 93 -4.35 -4.20 11.02
N PHE A 94 -3.57 -3.17 10.68
CA PHE A 94 -4.06 -2.00 9.97
C PHE A 94 -4.71 -2.39 8.63
N PHE A 95 -4.07 -3.30 7.87
CA PHE A 95 -4.60 -3.78 6.60
C PHE A 95 -5.88 -4.62 6.72
N GLY A 96 -6.16 -5.22 7.88
CA GLY A 96 -7.49 -5.81 8.16
C GLY A 96 -8.52 -4.78 8.63
N TRP A 97 -8.07 -3.72 9.31
CA TRP A 97 -8.92 -2.76 10.00
C TRP A 97 -9.40 -1.60 9.13
N HIS A 98 -8.54 -1.08 8.24
CA HIS A 98 -8.81 0.14 7.48
C HIS A 98 -9.92 -0.01 6.43
N GLY A 99 -10.11 -1.23 5.91
CA GLY A 99 -11.14 -1.56 4.91
C GLY A 99 -12.59 -1.49 5.43
N LEU A 100 -12.78 -1.37 6.74
CA LEU A 100 -14.10 -1.49 7.37
C LEU A 100 -14.88 -0.18 7.49
N ASP A 101 -14.24 0.98 7.34
CA ASP A 101 -14.92 2.28 7.40
C ASP A 101 -14.16 3.28 6.53
N PRO A 102 -14.84 4.06 5.67
CA PRO A 102 -14.19 5.00 4.75
C PRO A 102 -13.31 6.03 5.47
N LEU A 103 -13.66 6.46 6.69
CA LEU A 103 -12.83 7.40 7.47
C LEU A 103 -11.49 6.76 7.87
N ARG A 104 -11.45 5.45 8.12
CA ARG A 104 -10.21 4.74 8.46
C ARG A 104 -9.23 4.77 7.29
N TYR A 105 -9.75 4.68 6.06
CA TYR A 105 -8.95 4.89 4.85
C TYR A 105 -8.47 6.33 4.72
N SER A 106 -9.36 7.30 4.93
CA SER A 106 -9.03 8.73 4.88
C SER A 106 -8.02 9.18 5.95
N ILE A 107 -7.90 8.47 7.08
CA ILE A 107 -6.88 8.77 8.10
C ILE A 107 -5.46 8.52 7.57
N TRP A 108 -5.30 7.57 6.65
CA TRP A 108 -4.02 7.20 6.06
C TRP A 108 -3.46 8.33 5.19
N ASP A 109 -4.28 8.92 4.34
CA ASP A 109 -3.96 10.18 3.63
C ASP A 109 -5.20 11.09 3.60
N PRO A 110 -5.31 12.08 4.51
CA PRO A 110 -6.46 12.97 4.58
C PRO A 110 -6.66 13.89 3.38
N TYR A 111 -5.71 13.98 2.44
CA TYR A 111 -5.79 14.86 1.28
C TYR A 111 -6.05 14.11 -0.03
N ASP A 112 -5.70 12.82 -0.08
CA ASP A 112 -5.87 11.99 -1.28
C ASP A 112 -6.91 10.86 -1.13
N HIS A 113 -7.17 10.34 0.08
CA HIS A 113 -8.04 9.17 0.26
C HIS A 113 -9.49 9.56 0.57
N TYR A 114 -10.35 9.62 -0.45
CA TYR A 114 -11.77 10.00 -0.31
C TYR A 114 -12.64 8.92 0.37
N GLY A 115 -12.09 7.72 0.53
CA GLY A 115 -12.74 6.60 1.22
C GLY A 115 -12.70 5.32 0.38
N LEU A 116 -13.33 4.28 0.91
CA LEU A 116 -13.45 3.00 0.23
C LEU A 116 -14.76 2.32 0.58
N ARG A 117 -15.06 1.26 -0.16
CA ARG A 117 -16.15 0.33 0.13
C ARG A 117 -15.71 -1.10 -0.13
N ILE A 118 -16.30 -2.01 0.64
CA ILE A 118 -16.16 -3.46 0.52
C ILE A 118 -17.55 -4.09 0.44
N SER A 119 -17.65 -5.33 0.00
CA SER A 119 -18.93 -6.05 0.01
C SER A 119 -19.37 -6.42 1.43
N ASP A 120 -20.67 -6.71 1.62
CA ASP A 120 -21.18 -7.22 2.91
C ASP A 120 -20.57 -8.60 3.26
N GLU A 121 -20.23 -9.40 2.24
CA GLU A 121 -19.54 -10.68 2.38
C GLU A 121 -18.12 -10.47 2.91
N ASP A 122 -17.34 -9.60 2.26
CA ASP A 122 -16.00 -9.22 2.71
C ASP A 122 -16.02 -8.64 4.13
N ARG A 123 -16.98 -7.77 4.42
CA ARG A 123 -17.15 -7.18 5.76
C ARG A 123 -17.41 -8.29 6.80
N SER A 124 -18.29 -9.22 6.49
CA SER A 124 -18.62 -10.34 7.38
C SER A 124 -17.40 -11.24 7.63
N TYR A 125 -16.63 -11.53 6.58
CA TYR A 125 -15.39 -12.30 6.67
C TYR A 125 -14.32 -11.60 7.53
N ILE A 126 -14.11 -10.29 7.33
CA ILE A 126 -13.16 -9.51 8.14
C ILE A 126 -13.59 -9.48 9.61
N LEU A 127 -14.89 -9.32 9.89
CA LEU A 127 -15.41 -9.21 11.26
C LEU A 127 -15.57 -10.56 11.97
N ASP A 128 -15.42 -11.69 11.27
CA ASP A 128 -15.50 -13.01 11.89
C ASP A 128 -14.37 -13.19 12.94
N PRO A 129 -14.71 -13.48 14.22
CA PRO A 129 -13.72 -13.75 15.26
C PRO A 129 -12.90 -15.02 15.00
N GLY A 130 -13.36 -15.92 14.11
CA GLY A 130 -12.62 -17.10 13.65
C GLY A 130 -11.56 -16.80 12.58
N THR A 131 -11.58 -15.61 11.97
CA THR A 131 -10.57 -15.20 10.98
C THR A 131 -9.38 -14.56 11.68
N ASP A 132 -8.20 -15.19 11.58
CA ASP A 132 -6.96 -14.67 12.13
C ASP A 132 -6.56 -13.33 11.48
N ILE A 133 -5.90 -12.44 12.25
CA ILE A 133 -5.53 -11.09 11.79
C ILE A 133 -4.77 -11.10 10.43
N PRO A 134 -3.77 -11.97 10.19
CA PRO A 134 -3.08 -12.01 8.90
C PRO A 134 -3.99 -12.37 7.71
N ASP A 135 -5.12 -13.04 7.96
CA ASP A 135 -6.05 -13.49 6.93
C ASP A 135 -7.19 -12.50 6.68
N LYS A 136 -7.46 -11.57 7.61
CA LYS A 136 -8.58 -10.62 7.49
C LYS A 136 -8.54 -9.80 6.20
N CYS A 137 -7.37 -9.46 5.68
CA CYS A 137 -7.24 -8.71 4.42
C CYS A 137 -7.15 -9.60 3.17
N ARG A 138 -7.06 -10.93 3.30
CA ARG A 138 -6.81 -11.84 2.15
C ARG A 138 -8.13 -12.27 1.51
N GLY A 139 -8.17 -12.23 0.18
CA GLY A 139 -9.37 -12.59 -0.59
C GLY A 139 -10.45 -11.50 -0.62
N VAL A 140 -10.16 -10.33 -0.05
CA VAL A 140 -11.10 -9.21 0.05
C VAL A 140 -10.84 -8.18 -1.06
N THR A 141 -11.90 -7.59 -1.58
CA THR A 141 -11.82 -6.53 -2.58
C THR A 141 -12.15 -5.18 -1.97
N HIS A 142 -11.21 -4.24 -2.05
CA HIS A 142 -11.46 -2.84 -1.75
C HIS A 142 -11.73 -2.10 -3.05
N ILE A 143 -12.82 -1.33 -3.08
CA ILE A 143 -13.04 -0.36 -4.15
C ILE A 143 -12.86 1.01 -3.54
N VAL A 144 -11.70 1.59 -3.82
CA VAL A 144 -11.21 2.84 -3.23
C VAL A 144 -11.48 4.00 -4.18
N ASN A 145 -11.67 5.18 -3.63
CA ASN A 145 -11.74 6.43 -4.37
C ASN A 145 -10.62 7.33 -3.88
N GLU A 146 -9.65 7.64 -4.74
CA GLU A 146 -8.47 8.40 -4.34
C GLU A 146 -7.87 9.22 -5.48
N SER A 147 -7.19 10.32 -5.12
CA SER A 147 -6.34 11.07 -6.03
C SER A 147 -4.88 10.66 -5.87
N LEU A 148 -4.11 10.68 -6.96
CA LEU A 148 -2.65 10.50 -6.90
C LEU A 148 -1.91 11.81 -6.53
N ILE A 149 -2.59 12.95 -6.71
CA ILE A 149 -2.04 14.28 -6.46
C ILE A 149 -3.10 15.07 -5.68
N PRO A 150 -2.75 15.64 -4.52
CA PRO A 150 -3.72 16.35 -3.70
C PRO A 150 -4.41 17.50 -4.45
N GLY A 151 -5.74 17.52 -4.36
CA GLY A 151 -6.59 18.53 -5.02
C GLY A 151 -6.85 18.28 -6.51
N THR A 152 -6.50 17.10 -7.03
CA THR A 152 -6.95 16.63 -8.35
C THR A 152 -8.21 15.78 -8.23
N GLU A 153 -8.89 15.52 -9.37
CA GLU A 153 -10.07 14.64 -9.36
C GLU A 153 -9.66 13.21 -8.97
N PRO A 154 -10.38 12.57 -8.04
CA PRO A 154 -10.09 11.20 -7.65
C PRO A 154 -10.51 10.21 -8.73
N ALA A 155 -9.90 9.04 -8.70
CA ALA A 155 -10.25 7.89 -9.52
C ALA A 155 -10.73 6.73 -8.64
N GLU A 156 -11.64 5.92 -9.19
CA GLU A 156 -12.01 4.65 -8.57
C GLU A 156 -10.96 3.60 -8.93
N ILE A 157 -10.45 2.89 -7.93
CA ILE A 157 -9.48 1.80 -8.09
C ILE A 157 -10.04 0.56 -7.42
N THR A 158 -10.01 -0.57 -8.12
CA THR A 158 -10.35 -1.87 -7.53
C THR A 158 -9.07 -2.56 -7.10
N ILE A 159 -8.94 -2.86 -5.82
CA ILE A 159 -7.78 -3.55 -5.23
C ILE A 159 -8.26 -4.90 -4.69
N HIS A 160 -7.86 -5.98 -5.34
CA HIS A 160 -8.17 -7.34 -4.92
C HIS A 160 -6.99 -7.93 -4.16
N PHE A 161 -7.04 -7.87 -2.83
CA PHE A 161 -6.03 -8.50 -1.97
C PHE A 161 -6.19 -10.02 -2.02
N GLU A 162 -5.09 -10.73 -2.18
CA GLU A 162 -5.12 -12.17 -2.41
C GLU A 162 -4.15 -12.92 -1.49
N ASN A 163 -4.40 -14.20 -1.30
CA ASN A 163 -3.52 -15.10 -0.60
C ASN A 163 -2.12 -15.09 -1.24
N PRO A 164 -1.04 -14.90 -0.45
CA PRO A 164 0.32 -14.81 -0.99
C PRO A 164 0.74 -16.03 -1.82
N ALA A 165 0.28 -17.24 -1.48
CA ALA A 165 0.58 -18.45 -2.25
C ALA A 165 0.00 -18.39 -3.67
N LYS A 166 -1.22 -17.85 -3.83
CA LYS A 166 -1.84 -17.67 -5.16
C LYS A 166 -1.19 -16.55 -5.96
N MET A 167 -0.46 -15.66 -5.29
CA MET A 167 0.36 -14.61 -5.90
C MET A 167 1.81 -15.08 -6.14
N GLY A 168 2.10 -16.38 -5.99
CA GLY A 168 3.42 -16.96 -6.25
C GLY A 168 4.48 -16.69 -5.17
N LEU A 169 4.09 -16.18 -4.01
CA LEU A 169 5.00 -15.93 -2.89
C LEU A 169 5.24 -17.20 -2.06
N ASN A 170 6.48 -17.36 -1.58
CA ASN A 170 6.88 -18.41 -0.67
C ASN A 170 6.31 -18.15 0.73
N THR A 171 5.23 -18.84 1.07
CA THR A 171 4.53 -18.69 2.36
C THR A 171 5.34 -19.15 3.56
N GLU A 172 6.35 -20.02 3.39
CA GLU A 172 7.26 -20.42 4.49
C GLU A 172 8.08 -19.25 5.03
N LYS A 173 8.21 -18.17 4.24
CA LYS A 173 8.90 -16.94 4.65
C LYS A 173 7.95 -15.89 5.23
N THR A 174 6.64 -16.05 5.08
CA THR A 174 5.65 -15.07 5.53
C THR A 174 5.36 -15.20 7.03
N MET A 175 5.18 -14.07 7.71
CA MET A 175 5.02 -14.01 9.17
C MET A 175 6.22 -14.63 9.93
N THR A 176 7.42 -14.42 9.40
CA THR A 176 8.70 -14.84 10.00
C THR A 176 9.60 -13.62 10.24
N PRO A 177 10.77 -13.75 10.88
CA PRO A 177 11.72 -12.63 10.98
C PRO A 177 12.12 -12.02 9.62
N ALA A 178 12.08 -12.80 8.53
CA ALA A 178 12.36 -12.29 7.19
C ALA A 178 11.21 -11.43 6.63
N CYS A 179 9.98 -11.60 7.14
CA CYS A 179 8.79 -10.89 6.71
C CYS A 179 7.72 -10.92 7.81
N SER A 180 7.69 -9.89 8.67
CA SER A 180 6.77 -9.76 9.80
C SER A 180 5.40 -9.16 9.41
N PHE A 181 5.26 -8.69 8.17
CA PHE A 181 4.03 -8.15 7.56
C PHE A 181 4.03 -8.45 6.06
N LEU A 182 2.87 -8.82 5.51
CA LEU A 182 2.71 -8.98 4.07
C LEU A 182 1.27 -8.77 3.63
N VAL A 183 1.09 -7.93 2.61
CA VAL A 183 -0.11 -7.90 1.77
C VAL A 183 0.28 -7.84 0.30
N THR A 184 -0.54 -8.45 -0.55
CA THR A 184 -0.36 -8.41 -1.99
C THR A 184 -1.70 -8.40 -2.69
N ALA A 185 -1.78 -7.71 -3.82
CA ALA A 185 -3.01 -7.51 -4.55
C ALA A 185 -2.77 -7.38 -6.05
N ASN A 186 -3.78 -7.73 -6.84
CA ASN A 186 -3.95 -7.14 -8.17
C ASN A 186 -4.84 -5.91 -8.02
N ALA A 187 -4.39 -4.77 -8.51
CA ALA A 187 -5.15 -3.53 -8.57
C ALA A 187 -5.46 -3.14 -10.02
N ASP A 188 -6.59 -2.49 -10.24
CA ASP A 188 -7.03 -2.00 -11.55
C ASP A 188 -7.66 -0.61 -11.44
N MET A 189 -7.08 0.33 -12.19
CA MET A 189 -7.57 1.70 -12.39
C MET A 189 -7.61 2.06 -13.89
N GLY A 190 -7.84 1.07 -14.76
CA GLY A 190 -7.57 1.15 -16.20
C GLY A 190 -6.13 0.81 -16.56
N LEU A 191 -5.35 0.34 -15.58
CA LEU A 191 -3.95 -0.08 -15.70
C LEU A 191 -3.72 -1.23 -14.71
N PRO A 192 -3.32 -2.43 -15.18
CA PRO A 192 -3.09 -3.57 -14.30
C PRO A 192 -1.85 -3.34 -13.45
N ILE A 193 -1.96 -3.50 -12.13
CA ILE A 193 -0.86 -3.32 -11.19
C ILE A 193 -0.81 -4.51 -10.23
N VAL A 194 0.37 -5.10 -10.03
CA VAL A 194 0.62 -5.97 -8.88
C VAL A 194 1.18 -5.11 -7.75
N MET A 195 0.52 -5.11 -6.61
CA MET A 195 0.98 -4.47 -5.38
C MET A 195 1.56 -5.52 -4.43
N LEU A 196 2.69 -5.21 -3.83
CA LEU A 196 3.27 -5.97 -2.72
C LEU A 196 3.80 -5.01 -1.68
N HIS A 197 3.30 -5.15 -0.46
CA HIS A 197 3.89 -4.52 0.71
C HIS A 197 4.37 -5.60 1.65
N THR A 198 5.63 -5.50 2.06
CA THR A 198 6.22 -6.37 3.07
C THR A 198 6.87 -5.53 4.14
N ALA A 199 6.95 -6.02 5.37
CA ALA A 199 7.85 -5.44 6.36
C ALA A 199 8.67 -6.51 7.07
N ARG A 200 9.81 -6.10 7.61
CA ARG A 200 10.57 -6.88 8.59
C ARG A 200 10.85 -6.02 9.82
N ASP A 201 10.83 -6.66 10.97
CA ASP A 201 11.08 -5.98 12.24
C ASP A 201 12.57 -5.72 12.43
N THR A 202 12.89 -4.54 12.93
CA THR A 202 14.25 -4.06 13.20
C THR A 202 14.36 -3.61 14.66
N GLU A 203 15.53 -3.15 15.07
CA GLU A 203 15.75 -2.59 16.41
C GLU A 203 14.93 -1.32 16.65
N TYR A 204 14.73 -0.47 15.62
CA TYR A 204 13.97 0.78 15.75
C TYR A 204 12.46 0.61 15.58
N GLY A 205 11.99 -0.53 15.05
CA GLY A 205 10.58 -0.73 14.72
C GLY A 205 10.41 -1.80 13.65
N CYS A 206 9.92 -1.41 12.48
CA CYS A 206 9.98 -2.19 11.25
C CYS A 206 10.29 -1.30 10.04
N GLU A 207 10.70 -1.92 8.93
CA GLU A 207 10.81 -1.26 7.63
C GLU A 207 9.82 -1.85 6.64
N LEU A 208 8.97 -0.99 6.11
CA LEU A 208 8.04 -1.31 5.05
C LEU A 208 8.74 -1.17 3.70
N ARG A 209 8.59 -2.20 2.85
CA ARG A 209 9.09 -2.26 1.48
C ARG A 209 7.90 -2.46 0.54
N SER A 210 7.62 -1.44 -0.25
CA SER A 210 6.56 -1.40 -1.24
C SER A 210 7.11 -1.70 -2.62
N ARG A 211 6.36 -2.46 -3.41
CA ARG A 211 6.60 -2.74 -4.83
C ARG A 211 5.29 -2.64 -5.59
N PHE A 212 5.29 -1.90 -6.68
CA PHE A 212 4.19 -1.83 -7.64
C PHE A 212 4.73 -2.20 -9.02
N TRP A 213 4.36 -3.38 -9.51
CA TRP A 213 4.65 -3.77 -10.90
C TRP A 213 3.53 -3.27 -11.79
N ILE A 214 3.82 -2.17 -12.48
CA ILE A 214 2.91 -1.46 -13.35
C ILE A 214 2.83 -2.16 -14.70
N GLY A 215 1.61 -2.47 -15.12
CA GLY A 215 1.31 -3.22 -16.32
C GLY A 215 1.22 -4.73 -16.11
N TYR A 216 1.11 -5.19 -14.87
CA TYR A 216 1.09 -6.61 -14.54
C TYR A 216 -0.12 -6.98 -13.69
N HIS A 217 -0.60 -8.20 -13.86
CA HIS A 217 -1.39 -8.92 -12.85
C HIS A 217 -0.78 -10.32 -12.66
N ILE A 218 -1.03 -10.93 -11.49
CA ILE A 218 -0.79 -12.35 -11.28
C ILE A 218 -2.12 -13.09 -11.42
N ILE A 219 -2.23 -13.93 -12.44
CA ILE A 219 -3.44 -14.69 -12.75
C ILE A 219 -3.10 -16.17 -12.58
N GLN A 220 -3.81 -16.84 -11.67
CA GLN A 220 -3.58 -18.26 -11.36
C GLN A 220 -2.11 -18.57 -10.99
N GLY A 221 -1.48 -17.69 -10.19
CA GLY A 221 -0.08 -17.84 -9.78
C GLY A 221 0.96 -17.48 -10.83
N VAL A 222 0.54 -17.03 -12.02
CA VAL A 222 1.45 -16.64 -13.11
C VAL A 222 1.38 -15.14 -13.34
N ALA A 223 2.52 -14.47 -13.21
CA ALA A 223 2.63 -13.06 -13.57
C ALA A 223 2.52 -12.87 -15.08
N GLN A 224 1.68 -11.93 -15.50
CA GLN A 224 1.44 -11.61 -16.91
C GLN A 224 1.66 -10.11 -17.13
N CYS A 225 2.48 -9.76 -18.12
CA CYS A 225 2.60 -8.40 -18.62
C CYS A 225 1.40 -8.12 -19.53
N LEU A 226 0.52 -7.23 -19.09
CA LEU A 226 -0.75 -6.91 -19.72
C LEU A 226 -0.78 -5.50 -20.31
N ILE A 227 0.21 -4.66 -20.00
CA ILE A 227 0.34 -3.33 -20.59
C ILE A 227 0.85 -3.44 -22.05
N PRO A 228 0.20 -2.80 -23.02
CA PRO A 228 0.70 -2.75 -24.38
C PRO A 228 1.86 -1.73 -24.47
N PRO A 229 2.91 -2.00 -25.29
CA PRO A 229 4.08 -1.11 -25.40
C PRO A 229 3.74 0.35 -25.71
N GLU A 230 2.71 0.61 -26.51
CA GLU A 230 2.25 1.95 -26.87
C GLU A 230 1.69 2.77 -25.70
N ALA A 231 1.21 2.11 -24.63
CA ALA A 231 0.70 2.79 -23.44
C ALA A 231 1.84 3.28 -22.52
N HIS A 232 3.07 2.81 -22.71
CA HIS A 232 4.20 3.14 -21.83
C HIS A 232 4.46 4.65 -21.74
N ALA A 233 4.35 5.37 -22.87
CA ALA A 233 4.59 6.81 -22.91
C ALA A 233 3.56 7.62 -22.11
N GLN A 234 2.34 7.09 -21.94
CA GLN A 234 1.27 7.74 -21.18
C GLN A 234 1.36 7.41 -19.69
N VAL A 235 1.80 6.19 -19.35
CA VAL A 235 1.95 5.72 -17.96
C VAL A 235 3.20 6.29 -17.30
N LYS A 236 4.32 6.38 -18.02
CA LYS A 236 5.62 6.78 -17.48
C LYS A 236 5.58 8.10 -16.69
N PRO A 237 4.90 9.18 -17.14
CA PRO A 237 4.81 10.43 -16.39
C PRO A 237 4.06 10.33 -15.05
N LEU A 238 3.17 9.34 -14.88
CA LEU A 238 2.36 9.18 -13.66
C LEU A 238 3.13 8.51 -12.52
N LEU A 239 4.24 7.84 -12.82
CA LEU A 239 4.94 7.02 -11.82
C LEU A 239 5.63 7.84 -10.73
N SER A 240 6.09 9.05 -11.05
CA SER A 240 6.63 9.97 -10.03
C SER A 240 5.54 10.40 -9.06
N ALA A 241 4.32 10.66 -9.54
CA ALA A 241 3.18 10.99 -8.69
C ALA A 241 2.79 9.79 -7.80
N LEU A 242 2.78 8.58 -8.35
CA LEU A 242 2.55 7.36 -7.55
C LEU A 242 3.62 7.16 -6.46
N LEU A 243 4.90 7.43 -6.76
CA LEU A 243 5.97 7.34 -5.77
C LEU A 243 5.84 8.43 -4.69
N GLU A 244 5.50 9.66 -5.07
CA GLU A 244 5.25 10.77 -4.15
C GLU A 244 4.06 10.49 -3.24
N HIS A 245 2.95 10.01 -3.79
CA HIS A 245 1.78 9.56 -3.03
C HIS A 245 2.18 8.46 -2.02
N ASN A 246 2.96 7.47 -2.48
CA ASN A 246 3.44 6.40 -1.60
C ASN A 246 4.40 6.90 -0.50
N PHE A 247 5.15 7.98 -0.75
CA PHE A 247 5.97 8.63 0.28
C PHE A 247 5.08 9.31 1.31
N SER A 248 4.08 10.08 0.88
CA SER A 248 3.16 10.83 1.74
C SER A 248 2.35 9.90 2.64
N GLU A 249 1.62 8.95 2.07
CA GLU A 249 0.70 8.09 2.80
C GLU A 249 1.44 7.25 3.86
N PHE A 250 2.59 6.66 3.52
CA PHE A 250 3.29 5.76 4.43
C PHE A 250 4.15 6.51 5.45
N THR A 251 4.59 7.74 5.13
CA THR A 251 5.21 8.61 6.15
C THR A 251 4.16 8.99 7.20
N ASN A 252 2.95 9.37 6.78
CA ASN A 252 1.88 9.66 7.72
C ASN A 252 1.46 8.41 8.51
N LEU A 253 1.28 7.26 7.86
CA LEU A 253 0.93 6.02 8.54
C LEU A 253 2.00 5.65 9.59
N ALA A 254 3.28 5.76 9.26
CA ALA A 254 4.38 5.49 10.19
C ALA A 254 4.32 6.36 11.45
N ALA A 255 3.95 7.62 11.32
CA ALA A 255 3.84 8.55 12.44
C ALA A 255 2.66 8.23 13.38
N ILE A 256 1.61 7.57 12.89
CA ILE A 256 0.34 7.45 13.61
C ILE A 256 0.08 6.03 14.09
N LEU A 257 0.64 5.03 13.40
CA LEU A 257 0.33 3.62 13.58
C LEU A 257 0.51 3.14 15.03
N PRO A 258 1.58 3.48 15.78
CA PRO A 258 1.72 3.02 17.16
C PRO A 258 0.57 3.46 18.05
N LYS A 259 0.16 4.73 17.94
CA LYS A 259 -0.91 5.30 18.75
C LYS A 259 -2.28 4.81 18.28
N LEU A 260 -2.51 4.80 16.96
CA LEU A 260 -3.74 4.28 16.36
C LEU A 260 -3.98 2.82 16.76
N TYR A 261 -2.94 1.98 16.67
CA TYR A 261 -3.02 0.59 17.11
C TYR A 261 -3.32 0.48 18.61
N ALA A 262 -2.67 1.28 19.45
CA ALA A 262 -2.91 1.25 20.90
C ALA A 262 -4.37 1.56 21.27
N GLU A 263 -5.00 2.50 20.55
CA GLU A 263 -6.36 2.95 20.81
C GLU A 263 -7.43 2.07 20.14
N GLU A 264 -7.17 1.56 18.94
CA GLU A 264 -8.21 0.96 18.09
C GLU A 264 -8.05 -0.55 17.84
N LYS A 265 -7.00 -1.21 18.34
CA LYS A 265 -6.74 -2.65 18.05
C LYS A 265 -7.90 -3.61 18.37
N ASN A 266 -8.79 -3.21 19.28
CA ASN A 266 -9.95 -3.99 19.70
C ASN A 266 -11.29 -3.50 19.08
N ASN A 267 -11.29 -2.38 18.34
CA ASN A 267 -12.50 -1.73 17.83
C ASN A 267 -12.68 -2.04 16.33
N TRP A 268 -13.30 -3.18 16.03
CA TRP A 268 -13.46 -3.63 14.64
C TRP A 268 -14.76 -3.17 13.99
N ALA A 269 -15.88 -3.30 14.69
CA ALA A 269 -17.23 -3.11 14.12
C ALA A 269 -17.70 -1.65 14.01
N ASP A 270 -17.14 -0.77 14.84
CA ASP A 270 -17.60 0.61 15.04
C ASP A 270 -17.00 1.62 14.06
#